data_AF-A0A4Y9J4C2-F1
#
_entry.id   AF-A0A4Y9J4C2-F1
#
_cell.length_a   1.000
_cell.length_b   1.000
_cell.length_c   1.000
_cell.angle_alpha   90.00
_cell.angle_beta   90.00
_cell.angle_gamma   90.00
#
_symmetry.space_group_name_H-M   'P 1'
#
loop_
_entity.id
_entity.type
_entity.pdbx_description
1 polymer ?
#
loop_
_entity_poly.entity_id
_entity_poly.type
_entity_poly.pdbx_seq_one_letter_code
_entity_poly.pdbx_strand_id
1 'polypeptide(L)'
;MAQGKIDKLKQEFSLKYPHIRLTGLLGTGNHGIAFAIPDEKVLKLTSDSVCKALQGSHCKHLCDIESMGAFYSGIEERMYTWIIMERLYKSPEQEWVNQAFRDFRHAWFSLFPDNPITNYLTWSDLWSIYKYKETAKINRCIMLCNDYISHINENEDTLMKLSDQQISTRIQYVSVFFEFIEKAYAELFSICPYGRIDLNEGNFMFDKKGNLKVLDMQTAM
;
A
#
# COMPACT_ATOMS: atom_id res chain seq x y z
N MET A 1 -4.50 -20.26 -2.07
CA MET A 1 -3.73 -21.21 -2.91
C MET A 1 -3.27 -22.36 -2.02
N ALA A 2 -3.38 -23.62 -2.45
CA ALA A 2 -2.96 -24.76 -1.62
C ALA A 2 -1.42 -24.85 -1.53
N GLN A 3 -0.87 -25.22 -0.36
CA GLN A 3 0.58 -25.27 -0.12
C GLN A 3 1.35 -26.09 -1.18
N GLY A 4 0.80 -27.23 -1.59
CA GLY A 4 1.43 -28.07 -2.62
C GLY A 4 1.57 -27.40 -4.00
N LYS A 5 0.73 -26.42 -4.33
CA LYS A 5 0.89 -25.61 -5.55
C LYS A 5 2.04 -24.61 -5.42
N ILE A 6 2.15 -23.99 -4.24
CA ILE A 6 3.23 -23.03 -3.92
C ILE A 6 4.60 -23.71 -4.01
N ASP A 7 4.73 -24.91 -3.42
CA ASP A 7 5.99 -25.65 -3.41
C ASP A 7 6.43 -26.04 -4.83
N LYS A 8 5.47 -26.44 -5.66
CA LYS A 8 5.67 -26.77 -7.08
C LYS A 8 6.10 -25.55 -7.90
N LEU A 9 5.42 -24.42 -7.72
CA LEU A 9 5.77 -23.15 -8.38
C LEU A 9 7.18 -22.69 -7.99
N LYS A 10 7.52 -22.81 -6.70
CA LYS A 10 8.86 -22.54 -6.16
C LYS A 10 9.91 -23.43 -6.83
N GLN A 11 9.64 -24.72 -6.98
CA GLN A 11 10.55 -25.66 -7.66
C GLN A 11 10.76 -25.29 -9.13
N GLU A 12 9.69 -25.05 -9.89
CA GLU A 12 9.78 -24.62 -11.30
C GLU A 12 10.58 -23.33 -11.44
N PHE A 13 10.32 -22.34 -10.56
CA PHE A 13 11.05 -21.08 -10.58
C PHE A 13 12.54 -21.30 -10.29
N SER A 14 12.87 -22.09 -9.26
CA SER A 14 14.26 -22.36 -8.85
C SER A 14 15.03 -23.15 -9.91
N LEU A 15 14.36 -24.01 -10.68
CA LEU A 15 14.98 -24.72 -11.80
C LEU A 15 15.31 -23.77 -12.96
N LYS A 16 14.42 -22.81 -13.26
CA LYS A 16 14.63 -21.84 -14.35
C LYS A 16 15.61 -20.74 -13.98
N TYR A 17 15.59 -20.29 -12.73
CA TYR A 17 16.41 -19.20 -12.20
C TYR A 17 17.26 -19.68 -11.01
N PRO A 18 18.20 -20.62 -11.21
CA PRO A 18 18.95 -21.26 -10.12
C PRO A 18 19.86 -20.30 -9.33
N HIS A 19 20.16 -19.12 -9.90
CA HIS A 19 20.93 -18.07 -9.24
C HIS A 19 20.10 -17.28 -8.22
N ILE A 20 18.76 -17.36 -8.25
CA ILE A 20 17.89 -16.68 -7.30
C ILE A 20 17.53 -17.66 -6.17
N ARG A 21 18.14 -17.47 -5.00
CA ARG A 21 17.91 -18.33 -3.84
C ARG A 21 16.68 -17.86 -3.06
N LEU A 22 15.64 -18.69 -3.01
CA LEU A 22 14.43 -18.42 -2.21
C LEU A 22 14.63 -18.91 -0.76
N THR A 23 14.56 -18.01 0.21
CA THR A 23 14.83 -18.31 1.64
C THR A 23 13.57 -18.60 2.45
N GLY A 24 12.40 -18.09 2.03
CA GLY A 24 11.14 -18.35 2.71
C GLY A 24 9.93 -17.76 2.00
N LEU A 25 8.74 -18.23 2.34
CA LEU A 25 7.47 -17.64 1.88
C LEU A 25 7.13 -16.44 2.78
N LEU A 26 6.87 -15.28 2.18
CA LEU A 26 6.42 -14.09 2.91
C LEU A 26 4.91 -13.92 2.87
N GLY A 27 4.26 -14.34 1.79
CA GLY A 27 2.81 -14.29 1.69
C GLY A 27 2.27 -14.65 0.31
N THR A 28 0.95 -14.82 0.27
CA THR A 28 0.18 -15.04 -0.96
C THR A 28 -0.95 -14.02 -1.01
N GLY A 29 -1.21 -13.46 -2.19
CA GLY A 29 -2.33 -12.56 -2.45
C GLY A 29 -3.08 -12.93 -3.72
N ASN A 30 -4.14 -12.18 -4.01
CA ASN A 30 -5.00 -12.43 -5.17
C ASN A 30 -4.25 -12.35 -6.51
N HIS A 31 -3.18 -11.56 -6.56
CA HIS A 31 -2.40 -11.29 -7.77
C HIS A 31 -0.94 -11.75 -7.68
N GLY A 32 -0.57 -12.57 -6.70
CA GLY A 32 0.79 -13.06 -6.64
C GLY A 32 1.22 -13.79 -5.38
N ILE A 33 2.50 -14.18 -5.38
CA ILE A 33 3.19 -14.81 -4.26
C ILE A 33 4.53 -14.12 -4.02
N ALA A 34 4.86 -13.90 -2.76
CA ALA A 34 6.10 -13.23 -2.36
C ALA A 34 6.99 -14.16 -1.56
N PHE A 35 8.26 -14.22 -1.92
CA PHE A 35 9.31 -14.98 -1.26
C PHE A 35 10.41 -14.04 -0.77
N ALA A 36 10.97 -14.33 0.40
CA ALA A 36 12.22 -13.71 0.81
C ALA A 36 13.37 -14.29 -0.04
N ILE A 37 14.33 -13.44 -0.38
CA ILE A 37 15.62 -13.83 -0.96
C ILE A 37 16.76 -13.18 -0.14
N PRO A 38 18.04 -13.53 -0.35
CA PRO A 38 19.17 -12.88 0.32
C PRO A 38 19.21 -11.36 0.14
N ASP A 39 20.13 -10.72 0.87
CA ASP A 39 20.44 -9.28 0.74
C ASP A 39 19.25 -8.35 0.99
N GLU A 40 18.35 -8.76 1.89
CA GLU A 40 17.16 -7.99 2.28
C GLU A 40 16.26 -7.64 1.09
N LYS A 41 16.07 -8.61 0.19
CA LYS A 41 15.16 -8.47 -0.96
C LYS A 41 13.99 -9.42 -0.88
N VAL A 42 12.98 -9.10 -1.68
CA VAL A 42 11.77 -9.89 -1.87
C VAL A 42 11.64 -10.21 -3.34
N LEU A 43 11.36 -11.48 -3.65
CA LEU A 43 10.91 -11.89 -4.96
C LEU A 43 9.38 -11.99 -4.96
N LYS A 44 8.71 -11.18 -5.78
CA LYS A 44 7.27 -11.25 -6.01
C LYS A 44 7.00 -11.83 -7.40
N LEU A 45 6.24 -12.92 -7.48
CA LEU A 45 5.63 -13.40 -8.72
C LEU A 45 4.24 -12.78 -8.82
N THR A 46 3.99 -11.94 -9.83
CA THR A 46 2.74 -11.19 -9.99
C THR A 46 2.33 -11.10 -11.47
N SER A 47 1.19 -10.47 -11.76
CA SER A 47 0.78 -10.07 -13.10
C SER A 47 0.58 -8.57 -13.26
N ASP A 48 0.98 -7.77 -12.27
CA ASP A 48 0.79 -6.32 -12.31
C ASP A 48 1.77 -5.63 -13.25
N SER A 49 1.25 -4.77 -14.13
CA SER A 49 2.01 -4.02 -15.13
C SER A 49 2.61 -2.72 -14.58
N VAL A 50 2.13 -2.17 -13.46
CA VAL A 50 2.72 -0.94 -12.86
C VAL A 50 4.16 -1.17 -12.41
N CYS A 51 4.46 -2.38 -11.98
CA CYS A 51 5.80 -2.79 -11.57
C CYS A 51 6.85 -2.60 -12.67
N LYS A 52 6.43 -2.65 -13.95
CA LYS A 52 7.33 -2.41 -15.09
C LYS A 52 7.79 -0.97 -15.17
N ALA A 53 6.91 -0.01 -14.90
CA ALA A 53 7.26 1.40 -14.94
C ALA A 53 8.25 1.79 -13.83
N LEU A 54 8.15 1.12 -12.67
CA LEU A 54 8.97 1.41 -11.49
C LEU A 54 10.34 0.71 -11.48
N GLN A 55 10.60 -0.19 -12.43
CA GLN A 55 11.87 -0.92 -12.47
C GLN A 55 13.08 0.03 -12.59
N GLY A 56 14.06 -0.13 -11.70
CA GLY A 56 15.28 0.68 -11.65
C GLY A 56 15.06 2.09 -11.09
N SER A 57 13.85 2.42 -10.65
CA SER A 57 13.57 3.68 -9.98
C SER A 57 13.89 3.56 -8.49
N HIS A 58 14.57 4.57 -7.95
CA HIS A 58 14.79 4.71 -6.51
C HIS A 58 13.77 5.69 -5.95
N CYS A 59 12.82 5.15 -5.19
CA CYS A 59 11.69 5.90 -4.67
C CYS A 59 11.85 6.13 -3.17
N LYS A 60 11.47 7.31 -2.69
CA LYS A 60 11.48 7.62 -1.27
C LYS A 60 10.26 7.06 -0.54
N HIS A 61 9.08 7.12 -1.17
CA HIS A 61 7.80 6.74 -0.56
C HIS A 61 7.18 5.49 -1.20
N LEU A 62 7.74 4.99 -2.29
CA LEU A 62 7.33 3.74 -2.93
C LEU A 62 8.41 2.68 -2.73
N CYS A 63 8.00 1.42 -2.74
CA CYS A 63 8.92 0.28 -2.71
C CYS A 63 9.76 0.24 -4.00
N ASP A 64 11.07 0.15 -3.83
CA ASP A 64 12.02 0.05 -4.94
C ASP A 64 11.88 -1.30 -5.65
N ILE A 65 11.82 -1.25 -6.98
CA ILE A 65 11.85 -2.43 -7.85
C ILE A 65 13.19 -2.47 -8.59
N GLU A 66 13.98 -3.51 -8.36
CA GLU A 66 15.33 -3.60 -8.90
C GLU A 66 15.37 -4.34 -10.23
N SER A 67 14.62 -5.44 -10.33
CA SER A 67 14.65 -6.31 -11.48
C SER A 67 13.28 -6.91 -11.73
N MET A 68 12.99 -7.20 -12.98
CA MET A 68 11.84 -8.00 -13.36
C MET A 68 12.14 -8.91 -14.54
N GLY A 69 11.29 -9.91 -14.73
CA GLY A 69 11.32 -10.74 -15.93
C GLY A 69 10.06 -11.60 -16.06
N ALA A 70 10.05 -12.45 -17.09
CA ALA A 70 8.91 -13.32 -17.38
C ALA A 70 9.16 -14.75 -16.89
N PHE A 71 8.15 -15.36 -16.29
CA PHE A 71 8.18 -16.74 -15.80
C PHE A 71 6.88 -17.45 -16.16
N TYR A 72 6.96 -18.41 -17.07
CA TYR A 72 5.86 -19.34 -17.32
C TYR A 72 5.94 -20.48 -16.30
N SER A 73 4.83 -20.73 -15.60
CA SER A 73 4.65 -21.94 -14.79
C SER A 73 3.83 -22.95 -15.59
N GLY A 74 4.37 -24.15 -15.79
CA GLY A 74 3.65 -25.22 -16.47
C GLY A 74 2.54 -25.79 -15.58
N ILE A 75 2.78 -25.84 -14.27
CA ILE A 75 1.82 -26.38 -13.29
C ILE A 75 0.60 -25.48 -13.10
N GLU A 76 0.78 -24.16 -13.14
CA GLU A 76 -0.32 -23.19 -13.09
C GLU A 76 -0.81 -22.79 -14.49
N GLU A 77 -0.19 -23.31 -15.55
CA GLU A 77 -0.46 -22.99 -16.96
C GLU A 77 -0.54 -21.46 -17.22
N ARG A 78 0.35 -20.71 -16.59
CA ARG A 78 0.24 -19.25 -16.47
C ARG A 78 1.58 -18.53 -16.67
N MET A 79 1.52 -17.36 -17.31
CA MET A 79 2.59 -16.38 -17.30
C MET A 79 2.54 -15.51 -16.03
N TYR A 80 3.66 -15.48 -15.32
CA TYR A 80 3.97 -14.55 -14.24
C TYR A 80 5.01 -13.53 -14.70
N THR A 81 4.91 -12.32 -14.18
CA THR A 81 6.01 -11.37 -14.05
C THR A 81 6.67 -11.63 -12.70
N TRP A 82 7.95 -11.96 -12.68
CA TRP A 82 8.71 -11.98 -11.43
C TRP A 82 9.38 -10.63 -11.23
N ILE A 83 9.49 -10.19 -9.98
CA ILE A 83 10.03 -8.90 -9.58
C ILE A 83 10.92 -9.11 -8.36
N ILE A 84 12.10 -8.49 -8.37
CA ILE A 84 12.93 -8.29 -7.18
C ILE A 84 12.68 -6.88 -6.66
N MET A 85 12.28 -6.79 -5.41
CA MET A 85 12.00 -5.54 -4.72
C MET A 85 12.77 -5.47 -3.40
N GLU A 86 12.96 -4.27 -2.87
CA GLU A 86 13.49 -4.13 -1.52
C GLU A 86 12.56 -4.79 -0.49
N ARG A 87 13.11 -5.25 0.63
CA ARG A 87 12.32 -5.79 1.72
C ARG A 87 11.84 -4.67 2.63
N LEU A 88 10.52 -4.60 2.79
CA LEU A 88 9.88 -3.78 3.82
C LEU A 88 9.47 -4.63 5.02
N TYR A 89 9.34 -3.98 6.17
CA TYR A 89 9.15 -4.61 7.47
C TYR A 89 8.01 -3.93 8.24
N LYS A 90 7.34 -4.71 9.09
CA LYS A 90 6.51 -4.13 10.15
C LYS A 90 7.44 -3.67 11.27
N SER A 91 7.33 -2.41 11.65
CA SER A 91 8.05 -1.83 12.79
C SER A 91 7.09 -1.68 13.99
N PRO A 92 7.60 -1.37 15.19
CA PRO A 92 6.76 -0.94 16.31
C PRO A 92 5.89 0.29 15.97
N GLU A 93 6.34 1.12 15.01
CA GLU A 93 5.59 2.28 14.53
C GLU A 93 4.40 1.91 13.62
N GLN A 94 4.23 0.63 13.25
CA GLN A 94 3.10 0.20 12.44
C GLN A 94 1.74 0.53 13.07
N GLU A 95 1.65 0.60 14.39
CA GLU A 95 0.41 0.91 15.10
C GLU A 95 -0.13 2.30 14.74
N TRP A 96 0.72 3.33 14.71
CA TRP A 96 0.27 4.68 14.38
C TRP A 96 -0.15 4.78 12.91
N VAL A 97 0.57 4.11 12.00
CA VAL A 97 0.23 4.06 10.57
C VAL A 97 -1.14 3.43 10.37
N ASN A 98 -1.40 2.30 11.03
CA ASN A 98 -2.69 1.62 10.94
C ASN A 98 -3.82 2.46 11.54
N GLN A 99 -3.56 3.20 12.62
CA GLN A 99 -4.53 4.14 13.18
C GLN A 99 -4.83 5.28 12.20
N ALA A 100 -3.80 5.95 11.69
CA ALA A 100 -3.94 7.04 10.73
C ALA A 100 -4.64 6.60 9.44
N PHE A 101 -4.33 5.41 8.92
CA PHE A 101 -4.99 4.86 7.75
C PHE A 101 -6.49 4.60 7.98
N ARG A 102 -6.88 4.12 9.16
CA ARG A 102 -8.30 3.94 9.51
C ARG A 102 -9.05 5.26 9.55
N ASP A 103 -8.43 6.29 10.10
CA ASP A 103 -9.00 7.64 10.15
C ASP A 103 -9.13 8.27 8.76
N PHE A 104 -8.07 8.16 7.98
CA PHE A 104 -8.06 8.55 6.56
C PHE A 104 -9.20 7.87 5.79
N ARG A 105 -9.32 6.54 5.95
CA ARG A 105 -10.36 5.74 5.28
C ARG A 105 -11.76 6.16 5.72
N HIS A 106 -11.97 6.41 7.01
CA HIS A 106 -13.26 6.87 7.53
C HIS A 106 -13.62 8.26 6.99
N ALA A 107 -12.67 9.20 7.03
CA ALA A 107 -12.88 10.53 6.46
C ALA A 107 -13.24 10.46 4.98
N TRP A 108 -12.53 9.63 4.23
CA TRP A 108 -12.77 9.46 2.80
C TRP A 108 -14.14 8.86 2.48
N PHE A 109 -14.51 7.72 3.08
CA PHE A 109 -15.72 7.01 2.67
C PHE A 109 -16.99 7.41 3.43
N SER A 110 -16.86 8.02 4.60
CA SER A 110 -18.01 8.30 5.47
C SER A 110 -18.27 9.79 5.65
N LEU A 111 -17.23 10.61 5.78
CA LEU A 111 -17.39 12.04 6.09
C LEU A 111 -17.39 12.91 4.83
N PHE A 112 -16.58 12.57 3.83
CA PHE A 112 -16.46 13.35 2.60
C PHE A 112 -17.73 13.35 1.72
N PRO A 113 -18.48 12.24 1.58
CA PRO A 113 -19.77 12.27 0.92
C PRO A 113 -20.80 13.02 1.77
N ASP A 114 -21.38 14.10 1.25
CA ASP A 114 -22.46 14.85 1.90
C ASP A 114 -23.74 14.00 2.11
N ASN A 115 -23.87 12.87 1.39
CA ASN A 115 -24.94 11.90 1.57
C ASN A 115 -24.40 10.46 1.37
N PRO A 116 -24.33 9.63 2.43
CA PRO A 116 -23.74 8.30 2.37
C PRO A 116 -24.56 7.29 1.56
N ILE A 117 -25.81 7.61 1.20
CA ILE A 117 -26.72 6.70 0.47
C ILE A 117 -26.63 6.89 -1.05
N THR A 118 -26.23 8.08 -1.52
CA THR A 118 -26.32 8.44 -2.95
C THR A 118 -24.98 8.63 -3.67
N ASN A 119 -23.88 8.91 -2.95
CA ASN A 119 -22.56 9.14 -3.56
C ASN A 119 -21.48 8.25 -2.91
N TYR A 120 -21.42 6.98 -3.33
CA TYR A 120 -20.34 6.10 -2.90
C TYR A 120 -19.03 6.48 -3.57
N LEU A 121 -18.12 7.10 -2.81
CA LEU A 121 -16.76 7.32 -3.27
C LEU A 121 -16.02 5.99 -3.37
N THR A 122 -15.15 5.89 -4.35
CA THR A 122 -14.29 4.76 -4.61
C THR A 122 -12.82 5.17 -4.43
N TRP A 123 -11.92 4.19 -4.42
CA TRP A 123 -10.49 4.47 -4.50
C TRP A 123 -10.08 5.09 -5.85
N SER A 124 -10.88 4.93 -6.91
CA SER A 124 -10.64 5.56 -8.22
C SER A 124 -10.97 7.06 -8.19
N ASP A 125 -11.96 7.46 -7.39
CA ASP A 125 -12.25 8.88 -7.15
C ASP A 125 -11.08 9.54 -6.39
N LEU A 126 -10.52 8.84 -5.40
CA LEU A 126 -9.36 9.31 -4.66
C LEU A 126 -8.13 9.45 -5.57
N TRP A 127 -7.89 8.45 -6.41
CA TRP A 127 -6.84 8.50 -7.43
C TRP A 127 -6.99 9.73 -8.32
N SER A 128 -8.20 10.01 -8.79
CA SER A 128 -8.50 11.17 -9.65
C SER A 128 -8.20 12.48 -8.93
N ILE A 129 -8.61 12.62 -7.66
CA ILE A 129 -8.34 13.82 -6.85
C ILE A 129 -6.84 14.09 -6.74
N TYR A 130 -6.03 13.08 -6.42
CA TYR A 130 -4.58 13.25 -6.35
C TYR A 130 -3.97 13.49 -7.73
N LYS A 131 -4.47 12.80 -8.77
CA LYS A 131 -3.99 12.93 -10.15
C LYS A 131 -4.18 14.34 -10.69
N TYR A 132 -5.33 14.92 -10.46
CA TYR A 132 -5.71 16.26 -10.91
C TYR A 132 -5.36 17.35 -9.88
N LYS A 133 -4.69 16.99 -8.78
CA LYS A 133 -4.28 17.90 -7.70
C LYS A 133 -5.44 18.76 -7.20
N GLU A 134 -6.60 18.14 -6.98
CA GLU A 134 -7.81 18.82 -6.48
C GLU A 134 -7.64 19.22 -5.00
N THR A 135 -6.76 20.19 -4.75
CA THR A 135 -6.24 20.55 -3.43
C THR A 135 -7.34 20.96 -2.46
N ALA A 136 -8.39 21.64 -2.95
CA ALA A 136 -9.55 21.98 -2.15
C ALA A 136 -10.28 20.75 -1.59
N LYS A 137 -10.39 19.67 -2.38
CA LYS A 137 -11.00 18.41 -1.94
C LYS A 137 -10.11 17.67 -0.95
N ILE A 138 -8.80 17.65 -1.18
CA ILE A 138 -7.83 17.06 -0.24
C ILE A 138 -7.92 17.78 1.11
N ASN A 139 -7.85 19.11 1.11
CA ASN A 139 -7.94 19.93 2.32
C ASN A 139 -9.28 19.74 3.05
N ARG A 140 -10.39 19.66 2.30
CA ARG A 140 -11.71 19.38 2.88
C ARG A 140 -11.71 18.01 3.59
N CYS A 141 -11.14 16.98 3.00
CA CYS A 141 -11.05 15.65 3.62
C CYS A 141 -10.22 15.69 4.92
N ILE A 142 -9.08 16.38 4.91
CA ILE A 142 -8.23 16.59 6.10
C ILE A 142 -9.02 17.32 7.20
N MET A 143 -9.69 18.42 6.85
CA MET A 143 -10.50 19.19 7.79
C MET A 143 -11.59 18.34 8.44
N LEU A 144 -12.36 17.59 7.65
CA LEU A 144 -13.41 16.70 8.15
C LEU A 144 -12.85 15.61 9.07
N CYS A 145 -11.69 15.04 8.74
CA CYS A 145 -11.04 14.05 9.58
C CYS A 145 -10.62 14.64 10.93
N ASN A 146 -9.98 15.82 10.92
CA ASN A 146 -9.53 16.50 12.13
C ASN A 146 -10.72 16.91 13.02
N ASP A 147 -11.80 17.39 12.42
CA ASP A 147 -13.03 17.73 13.11
C ASP A 147 -13.65 16.50 13.78
N TYR A 148 -13.78 15.40 13.05
CA TYR A 148 -14.25 14.12 13.60
C TYR A 148 -13.41 13.63 14.78
N ILE A 149 -12.08 13.65 14.66
CA ILE A 149 -11.20 13.20 15.74
C ILE A 149 -11.33 14.10 16.97
N SER A 150 -11.47 15.42 16.77
CA SER A 150 -11.62 16.41 17.84
C SER A 150 -12.90 16.19 18.66
N HIS A 151 -13.96 15.72 18.02
CA HIS A 151 -15.28 15.52 18.63
C HIS A 151 -15.61 14.03 18.89
N ILE A 152 -14.62 13.13 18.80
CA ILE A 152 -14.86 11.67 18.89
C ILE A 152 -15.46 11.22 20.24
N ASN A 153 -15.26 12.00 21.30
CA ASN A 153 -15.78 11.74 22.64
C ASN A 153 -17.19 12.27 22.90
N GLU A 154 -17.77 13.01 21.95
CA GLU A 154 -19.11 13.58 22.09
C GLU A 154 -20.21 12.53 21.89
N ASN A 155 -19.87 11.39 21.27
CA ASN A 155 -20.79 10.28 21.14
C ASN A 155 -20.92 9.52 22.47
N GLU A 156 -22.10 9.61 23.09
CA GLU A 156 -22.42 9.03 24.40
C GLU A 156 -22.29 7.50 24.45
N ASP A 157 -22.38 6.82 23.30
CA ASP A 157 -22.31 5.36 23.18
C ASP A 157 -20.88 4.79 23.22
N THR A 158 -19.86 5.65 23.32
CA THR A 158 -18.46 5.22 23.26
C THR A 158 -17.96 4.72 24.62
N LEU A 159 -17.74 3.41 24.74
CA LEU A 159 -17.32 2.71 25.98
C LEU A 159 -16.01 3.24 26.62
N MET A 160 -15.13 3.86 25.83
CA MET A 160 -13.92 4.52 26.31
C MET A 160 -13.72 5.85 25.60
N LYS A 161 -13.65 6.93 26.39
CA LYS A 161 -13.26 8.25 25.90
C LYS A 161 -11.74 8.37 25.81
N LEU A 162 -11.25 9.02 24.76
CA LEU A 162 -9.84 9.35 24.59
C LEU A 162 -9.47 10.56 25.44
N SER A 163 -8.24 10.63 25.95
CA SER A 163 -7.70 11.87 26.54
C SER A 163 -7.40 12.91 25.45
N ASP A 164 -7.34 14.19 25.82
CA ASP A 164 -6.98 15.28 24.91
C ASP A 164 -5.62 15.05 24.23
N GLN A 165 -4.66 14.46 24.97
CA GLN A 165 -3.36 14.09 24.41
C GLN A 165 -3.48 13.02 23.32
N GLN A 166 -4.33 12.01 23.52
CA GLN A 166 -4.56 10.97 22.51
C GLN A 166 -5.27 11.53 21.27
N ILE A 167 -6.23 12.44 21.45
CA ILE A 167 -6.89 13.16 20.36
C ILE A 167 -5.87 13.95 19.55
N SER A 168 -5.06 14.79 20.23
CA SER A 168 -4.01 15.59 19.60
C SER A 168 -2.99 14.73 18.84
N THR A 169 -2.57 13.61 19.45
CA THR A 169 -1.63 12.67 18.83
C THR A 169 -2.21 12.04 17.56
N ARG A 170 -3.49 11.64 17.59
CA ARG A 170 -4.18 11.05 16.42
C ARG A 170 -4.36 12.06 15.28
N ILE A 171 -4.65 13.32 15.60
CA ILE A 171 -4.68 14.44 14.62
C ILE A 171 -3.31 14.63 13.96
N GLN A 172 -2.23 14.56 14.75
CA GLN A 172 -0.87 14.63 14.21
C GLN A 172 -0.59 13.44 13.27
N TYR A 173 -0.91 12.22 13.68
CA TYR A 173 -0.71 11.02 12.88
C TYR A 173 -1.45 11.08 11.54
N VAL A 174 -2.71 11.52 11.53
CA VAL A 174 -3.46 11.60 10.28
C VAL A 174 -2.90 12.69 9.36
N SER A 175 -2.46 13.82 9.92
CA SER A 175 -1.81 14.90 9.15
C SER A 175 -0.53 14.42 8.45
N VAL A 176 0.33 13.70 9.18
CA VAL A 176 1.55 13.08 8.63
C VAL A 176 1.20 12.06 7.56
N PHE A 177 0.14 11.27 7.75
CA PHE A 177 -0.27 10.25 6.80
C PHE A 177 -0.82 10.86 5.50
N PHE A 178 -1.63 11.92 5.56
CA PHE A 178 -2.08 12.64 4.36
C PHE A 178 -0.91 13.21 3.55
N GLU A 179 0.05 13.84 4.23
CA GLU A 179 1.26 14.35 3.58
C GLU A 179 2.07 13.23 2.92
N PHE A 180 2.19 12.08 3.59
CA PHE A 180 2.84 10.90 3.04
C PHE A 180 2.14 10.39 1.77
N ILE A 181 0.81 10.24 1.79
CA ILE A 181 0.03 9.78 0.64
C ILE A 181 0.16 10.73 -0.55
N GLU A 182 0.11 12.04 -0.31
CA GLU A 182 0.30 13.04 -1.36
C GLU A 182 1.69 12.91 -2.02
N LYS A 183 2.74 12.78 -1.21
CA LYS A 183 4.12 12.57 -1.71
C LYS A 183 4.27 11.26 -2.46
N ALA A 184 3.67 10.17 -1.97
CA ALA A 184 3.69 8.87 -2.62
C ALA A 184 2.98 8.91 -3.99
N TYR A 185 1.82 9.57 -4.09
CA TYR A 185 1.15 9.75 -5.37
C TYR A 185 1.92 10.67 -6.31
N ALA A 186 2.52 11.75 -5.83
CA ALA A 186 3.34 12.63 -6.65
C ALA A 186 4.54 11.87 -7.26
N GLU A 187 5.22 11.06 -6.46
CA GLU A 187 6.30 10.17 -6.92
C GLU A 187 5.78 9.14 -7.92
N LEU A 188 4.66 8.46 -7.62
CA LEU A 188 4.06 7.47 -8.51
C LEU A 188 3.69 8.07 -9.86
N PHE A 189 3.02 9.23 -9.89
CA PHE A 189 2.59 9.85 -11.14
C PHE A 189 3.74 10.41 -11.98
N SER A 190 4.88 10.70 -11.36
CA SER A 190 6.08 11.10 -12.09
C SER A 190 6.68 9.96 -12.92
N ILE A 191 6.48 8.71 -12.49
CA ILE A 191 7.04 7.51 -13.14
C ILE A 191 5.96 6.76 -13.94
N CYS A 192 4.78 6.58 -13.34
CA CYS A 192 3.65 5.84 -13.87
C CYS A 192 2.36 6.67 -13.74
N PRO A 193 2.08 7.57 -14.70
CA PRO A 193 0.93 8.48 -14.65
C PRO A 193 -0.44 7.80 -14.49
N TYR A 194 -0.55 6.52 -14.85
CA TYR A 194 -1.76 5.69 -14.77
C TYR A 194 -1.71 4.67 -13.61
N GLY A 195 -0.67 4.70 -12.77
CA GLY A 195 -0.57 3.86 -11.59
C GLY A 195 -1.45 4.37 -10.45
N ARG A 196 -1.90 3.47 -9.59
CA ARG A 196 -2.65 3.74 -8.36
C ARG A 196 -2.00 3.00 -7.18
N ILE A 197 -2.00 3.62 -6.00
CA ILE A 197 -1.63 2.94 -4.76
C ILE A 197 -2.77 2.00 -4.35
N ASP A 198 -2.45 0.75 -4.03
CA ASP A 198 -3.42 -0.15 -3.41
C ASP A 198 -3.56 0.20 -1.93
N LEU A 199 -4.53 1.04 -1.61
CA LEU A 199 -4.76 1.57 -0.25
C LEU A 199 -5.35 0.49 0.67
N ASN A 200 -4.47 -0.32 1.26
CA ASN A 200 -4.77 -1.33 2.27
C ASN A 200 -3.75 -1.23 3.42
N GLU A 201 -4.18 -1.51 4.66
CA GLU A 201 -3.30 -1.45 5.85
C GLU A 201 -1.99 -2.24 5.68
N GLY A 202 -2.05 -3.38 4.98
CA GLY A 202 -0.90 -4.24 4.72
C GLY A 202 0.12 -3.68 3.73
N ASN A 203 -0.19 -2.58 3.02
CA ASN A 203 0.66 -2.03 1.97
C ASN A 203 1.47 -0.81 2.42
N PHE A 204 1.36 -0.40 3.69
CA PHE A 204 2.17 0.67 4.27
C PHE A 204 3.14 0.05 5.26
N MET A 205 4.42 0.03 4.90
CA MET A 205 5.46 -0.67 5.66
C MET A 205 6.73 0.17 5.71
N PHE A 206 7.69 -0.24 6.54
CA PHE A 206 8.91 0.52 6.75
C PHE A 206 10.09 -0.13 6.05
N ASP A 207 10.98 0.68 5.47
CA ASP A 207 12.30 0.21 5.09
C ASP A 207 13.17 -0.01 6.34
N LYS A 208 14.37 -0.56 6.17
CA LYS A 208 15.31 -0.80 7.28
C LYS A 208 15.84 0.47 7.95
N LYS A 209 15.65 1.64 7.32
CA LYS A 209 16.04 2.95 7.84
C LYS A 209 14.89 3.63 8.60
N GLY A 210 13.72 2.99 8.69
CA GLY A 210 12.54 3.54 9.34
C GLY A 210 11.73 4.49 8.47
N ASN A 211 11.93 4.51 7.14
CA ASN A 211 11.09 5.31 6.25
C ASN A 211 9.82 4.54 5.90
N LEU A 212 8.66 5.18 6.06
CA LEU A 212 7.39 4.66 5.58
C LEU A 212 7.37 4.62 4.04
N LYS A 213 6.95 3.49 3.47
CA LYS A 213 6.84 3.25 2.03
C LYS A 213 5.57 2.49 1.68
N VAL A 214 5.12 2.67 0.45
CA VAL A 214 4.04 1.90 -0.18
C VAL A 214 4.59 0.65 -0.84
N LEU A 215 4.09 -0.52 -0.45
CA LEU A 215 4.52 -1.82 -0.96
C LEU A 215 3.88 -2.20 -2.30
N ASP A 216 2.57 -1.94 -2.46
CA ASP A 216 1.80 -2.46 -3.60
C ASP A 216 1.09 -1.36 -4.38
N MET A 217 1.24 -1.43 -5.70
CA MET A 217 0.73 -0.46 -6.67
C MET A 217 0.11 -1.23 -7.83
N GLN A 218 -1.00 -0.70 -8.34
CA GLN A 218 -1.84 -1.34 -9.35
C GLN A 218 -2.15 -0.39 -10.50
N THR A 219 -2.49 -0.93 -11.66
CA THR A 219 -3.00 -0.11 -12.78
C THR A 219 -4.35 0.50 -12.39
N ALA A 220 -4.52 1.81 -12.61
CA ALA A 220 -5.85 2.42 -12.58
C ALA A 220 -6.64 1.90 -13.79
N MET A 221 -7.62 1.02 -13.55
CA MET A 221 -8.60 0.61 -14.57
C MET A 221 -9.63 1.69 -14.79
#